data_AF-F2K4A0-F1
#
_entry.id   AF-F2K4A0-F1
#
_cell.length_a   1.000
_cell.length_b   1.000
_cell.length_c   1.000
_cell.angle_alpha   90.00
_cell.angle_beta   90.00
_cell.angle_gamma   90.00
#
_symmetry.space_group_name_H-M   'P 1'
#
loop_
_entity.id
_entity.type
_entity.pdbx_description
1 polymer ?
#
loop_
_entity_poly.entity_id
_entity_poly.type
_entity_poly.pdbx_seq_one_letter_code
_entity_poly.pdbx_strand_id
1 'polypeptide(L)'
;MDKNIQAFFEERKAAWLKKNLKASMSEVEVRQTEQECDEVFALKNWLPNAAKRAGQMSISTHPCTFSHPSARKNKNGYASAIIARSNRGEDGFLRTGNIDVEADALGNAAALDVYKFLTLKLADGQSLIQHIEQDSEQSKSLLELSNIAEGETYEQLKQGFLAMTSVDDNVITSSKIKQVYFPVSSDSTNQAYHQLSILTPSGIVFEMRKRLDAMRFGDEIKAAREKRKNNEQHENYREIYDLTTIGYGGTKPQNISVLNNQNGGKAHLLMSLPPQIEKRDIHFPNTDFFAQSINYFKCRDTFLRLHKLYQSDENNMHVRADRDDMYQNIVDYIIETMWQVRSVASEQYLETMSQLNQTQIIWLCAHTAEIRDTTDDWLDAILSSITQFVFHGYEKVLGKKAVKLGDAEKKHMAKIVEQNKEMLR
;
A
#
# COMPACT_ATOMS: atom_id res chain seq x y z
N MET A 1 -3.29 -48.61 -0.64
CA MET A 1 -3.26 -47.35 -1.41
C MET A 1 -3.83 -46.25 -0.52
N ASP A 2 -3.20 -45.07 -0.48
CA ASP A 2 -3.64 -43.94 0.36
C ASP A 2 -5.03 -43.41 -0.09
N LYS A 3 -5.85 -42.98 0.88
CA LYS A 3 -7.23 -42.50 0.63
C LYS A 3 -7.26 -41.25 -0.26
N ASN A 4 -6.31 -40.35 -0.10
CA ASN A 4 -6.25 -39.10 -0.87
C ASN A 4 -5.90 -39.38 -2.33
N ILE A 5 -5.09 -40.42 -2.59
CA ILE A 5 -4.79 -40.86 -3.95
C ILE A 5 -6.03 -41.50 -4.58
N GLN A 6 -6.76 -42.34 -3.86
CA GLN A 6 -8.01 -42.93 -4.35
C GLN A 6 -9.04 -41.85 -4.70
N ALA A 7 -9.27 -40.91 -3.77
CA ALA A 7 -10.17 -39.78 -3.97
C ALA A 7 -9.77 -38.93 -5.19
N PHE A 8 -8.47 -38.71 -5.40
CA PHE A 8 -7.97 -38.00 -6.59
C PHE A 8 -8.39 -38.70 -7.89
N PHE A 9 -8.19 -40.01 -8.00
CA PHE A 9 -8.58 -40.74 -9.21
C PHE A 9 -10.09 -40.83 -9.38
N GLU A 10 -10.86 -40.98 -8.30
CA GLU A 10 -12.33 -40.96 -8.33
C GLU A 10 -12.87 -39.61 -8.85
N GLU A 11 -12.34 -38.49 -8.36
CA GLU A 11 -12.71 -37.15 -8.84
C GLU A 11 -12.40 -36.98 -10.34
N ARG A 12 -11.22 -37.47 -10.77
CA ARG A 12 -10.80 -37.37 -12.17
C ARG A 12 -11.66 -38.23 -13.10
N LYS A 13 -12.00 -39.45 -12.67
CA LYS A 13 -12.93 -40.33 -13.39
C LYS A 13 -14.31 -39.69 -13.51
N ALA A 14 -14.87 -39.20 -12.41
CA ALA A 14 -16.18 -38.53 -12.41
C ALA A 14 -16.20 -37.31 -13.33
N ALA A 15 -15.17 -36.47 -13.30
CA ALA A 15 -15.06 -35.30 -14.18
C ALA A 15 -14.92 -35.70 -15.67
N TRP A 16 -14.19 -36.76 -15.96
CA TRP A 16 -14.03 -37.28 -17.33
C TRP A 16 -15.34 -37.87 -17.85
N LEU A 17 -16.02 -38.70 -17.06
CA LEU A 17 -17.33 -39.26 -17.42
C LEU A 17 -18.35 -38.16 -17.66
N LYS A 18 -18.44 -37.16 -16.78
CA LYS A 18 -19.35 -36.02 -16.97
C LYS A 18 -19.11 -35.27 -18.28
N LYS A 19 -17.88 -35.23 -18.78
CA LYS A 19 -17.53 -34.55 -20.03
C LYS A 19 -17.83 -35.40 -21.27
N ASN A 20 -17.65 -36.71 -21.18
CA ASN A 20 -17.74 -37.61 -22.33
C ASN A 20 -19.09 -38.32 -22.46
N LEU A 21 -19.84 -38.47 -21.37
CA LEU A 21 -21.20 -38.98 -21.41
C LEU A 21 -22.16 -37.90 -21.92
N LYS A 22 -23.03 -38.29 -22.86
CA LYS A 22 -24.09 -37.45 -23.41
C LYS A 22 -25.44 -38.12 -23.16
N ALA A 23 -26.48 -37.32 -22.93
CA ALA A 23 -27.84 -37.82 -22.71
C ALA A 23 -28.42 -38.62 -23.89
N SER A 24 -27.81 -38.51 -25.08
CA SER A 24 -28.20 -39.24 -26.29
C SER A 24 -27.53 -40.60 -26.48
N MET A 25 -26.63 -41.00 -25.57
CA MET A 25 -25.89 -42.26 -25.69
C MET A 25 -26.75 -43.46 -25.27
N SER A 26 -26.62 -44.55 -26.01
CA SER A 26 -27.22 -45.85 -25.67
C SER A 26 -26.53 -46.46 -24.45
N GLU A 27 -27.20 -47.40 -23.77
CA GLU A 27 -26.64 -48.11 -22.61
C GLU A 27 -25.31 -48.82 -22.91
N VAL A 28 -25.13 -49.30 -24.15
CA VAL A 28 -23.89 -49.95 -24.59
C VAL A 28 -22.75 -48.94 -24.71
N GLU A 29 -23.02 -47.77 -25.32
CA GLU A 29 -22.03 -46.70 -25.45
C GLU A 29 -21.63 -46.11 -24.10
N VAL A 30 -22.58 -46.01 -23.15
CA VAL A 30 -22.29 -45.59 -21.77
C VAL A 30 -21.33 -46.57 -21.11
N ARG A 31 -21.63 -47.88 -21.14
CA ARG A 31 -20.75 -48.92 -20.56
C ARG A 31 -19.37 -48.95 -21.20
N GLN A 32 -19.28 -48.78 -22.52
CA GLN A 32 -18.00 -48.71 -23.22
C GLN A 32 -17.17 -47.49 -22.78
N THR A 33 -17.83 -46.35 -22.58
CA THR A 33 -17.21 -45.11 -22.11
C THR A 33 -16.74 -45.24 -20.66
N GLU A 34 -17.50 -45.95 -19.80
CA GLU A 34 -17.09 -46.27 -18.43
C GLU A 34 -15.85 -47.17 -18.41
N GLN A 35 -15.82 -48.21 -19.24
CA GLN A 35 -14.65 -49.08 -19.40
C GLN A 35 -13.42 -48.31 -19.90
N GLU A 36 -13.58 -47.46 -20.92
CA GLU A 36 -12.51 -46.60 -21.41
C GLU A 36 -11.99 -45.67 -20.31
N CYS A 37 -12.90 -45.09 -19.51
CA CYS A 37 -12.52 -44.25 -18.37
C CYS A 37 -11.65 -45.03 -17.37
N ASP A 38 -12.08 -46.25 -17.01
CA ASP A 38 -11.35 -47.10 -16.08
C ASP A 38 -9.97 -47.49 -16.62
N GLU A 39 -9.86 -47.76 -17.92
CA GLU A 39 -8.57 -48.05 -18.58
C GLU A 39 -7.65 -46.82 -18.63
N VAL A 40 -8.17 -45.64 -19.01
CA VAL A 40 -7.39 -44.39 -19.09
C VAL A 40 -6.82 -43.98 -17.73
N PHE A 41 -7.60 -44.15 -16.65
CA PHE A 41 -7.19 -43.81 -15.30
C PHE A 41 -6.64 -45.01 -14.49
N ALA A 42 -6.50 -46.18 -15.10
CA ALA A 42 -5.78 -47.29 -14.49
C ALA A 42 -4.33 -46.86 -14.24
N LEU A 43 -3.80 -47.11 -13.04
CA LEU A 43 -2.46 -46.65 -12.62
C LEU A 43 -1.37 -47.07 -13.62
N LYS A 44 -1.45 -48.30 -14.13
CA LYS A 44 -0.55 -48.87 -15.15
C LYS A 44 -0.46 -48.04 -16.44
N ASN A 45 -1.52 -47.31 -16.79
CA ASN A 45 -1.59 -46.49 -18.00
C ASN A 45 -1.37 -45.02 -17.67
N TRP A 46 -1.93 -44.54 -16.56
CA TRP A 46 -1.89 -43.12 -16.22
C TRP A 46 -0.51 -42.67 -15.71
N LEU A 47 0.15 -43.47 -14.86
CA LEU A 47 1.44 -43.09 -14.25
C LEU A 47 2.55 -42.88 -15.29
N PRO A 48 2.80 -43.80 -16.25
CA PRO A 48 3.75 -43.58 -17.35
C PRO A 48 3.47 -42.30 -18.15
N ASN A 49 2.20 -42.08 -18.51
CA ASN A 49 1.78 -40.91 -19.27
C ASN A 49 1.89 -39.61 -18.45
N ALA A 50 1.68 -39.67 -17.13
CA ALA A 50 1.86 -38.55 -16.23
C ALA A 50 3.35 -38.21 -16.05
N ALA A 51 4.20 -39.21 -15.86
CA ALA A 51 5.65 -39.05 -15.73
C ALA A 51 6.26 -38.37 -16.96
N LYS A 52 5.86 -38.77 -18.18
CA LYS A 52 6.29 -38.13 -19.44
C LYS A 52 5.84 -36.66 -19.57
N ARG A 53 4.70 -36.30 -18.97
CA ARG A 53 4.15 -34.93 -19.02
C ARG A 53 4.69 -34.04 -17.91
N ALA A 54 5.23 -34.61 -16.82
CA ALA A 54 5.63 -33.87 -15.63
C ALA A 54 6.60 -32.71 -15.97
N GLY A 55 7.61 -32.94 -16.81
CA GLY A 55 8.59 -31.92 -17.22
C GLY A 55 8.02 -30.74 -18.02
N GLN A 56 6.75 -30.75 -18.43
CA GLN A 56 6.09 -29.59 -19.05
C GLN A 56 5.73 -28.50 -18.02
N MET A 57 5.80 -28.83 -16.73
CA MET A 57 5.59 -27.91 -15.63
C MET A 57 6.79 -27.96 -14.68
N SER A 58 7.05 -26.85 -14.01
CA SER A 58 8.16 -26.72 -13.06
C SER A 58 7.63 -26.11 -11.77
N ILE A 59 7.95 -26.74 -10.64
CA ILE A 59 7.69 -26.19 -9.32
C ILE A 59 8.71 -25.09 -9.04
N SER A 60 8.25 -23.96 -8.52
CA SER A 60 9.08 -22.79 -8.21
C SER A 60 8.51 -22.02 -7.04
N THR A 61 9.37 -21.68 -6.10
CA THR A 61 9.05 -20.71 -5.04
C THR A 61 9.08 -19.26 -5.56
N HIS A 62 9.92 -19.01 -6.57
CA HIS A 62 10.16 -17.70 -7.16
C HIS A 62 9.94 -17.72 -8.68
N PRO A 63 8.68 -17.84 -9.14
CA PRO A 63 8.35 -17.90 -10.57
C PRO A 63 8.82 -16.65 -11.34
N CYS A 64 9.55 -16.85 -12.44
CA CYS A 64 10.08 -15.77 -13.29
C CYS A 64 8.99 -14.93 -13.98
N THR A 65 7.79 -15.49 -14.13
CA THR A 65 6.64 -14.86 -14.79
C THR A 65 6.07 -13.67 -14.02
N PHE A 66 6.40 -13.52 -12.73
CA PHE A 66 6.04 -12.36 -11.91
C PHE A 66 6.84 -11.11 -12.28
N SER A 67 8.06 -11.29 -12.81
CA SER A 67 8.85 -10.17 -13.35
C SER A 67 8.32 -9.73 -14.73
N HIS A 68 7.97 -10.70 -15.57
CA HIS A 68 7.29 -10.46 -16.85
C HIS A 68 6.61 -11.75 -17.35
N PRO A 69 5.35 -11.72 -17.84
CA PRO A 69 4.61 -12.94 -18.23
C PRO A 69 5.35 -13.83 -19.24
N SER A 70 6.09 -13.23 -20.16
CA SER A 70 6.89 -13.93 -21.17
C SER A 70 8.38 -14.13 -20.81
N ALA A 71 8.75 -14.10 -19.53
CA ALA A 71 10.14 -14.31 -19.07
C ALA A 71 10.59 -15.78 -19.14
N ARG A 72 9.63 -16.72 -19.15
CA ARG A 72 9.93 -18.15 -19.08
C ARG A 72 10.70 -18.67 -20.30
N LYS A 73 10.36 -18.22 -21.51
CA LYS A 73 10.99 -18.69 -22.77
C LYS A 73 11.95 -17.63 -23.30
N ASN A 74 13.21 -18.03 -23.48
CA ASN A 74 14.31 -17.20 -23.96
C ASN A 74 14.92 -17.78 -25.25
N LYS A 75 15.84 -17.03 -25.87
CA LYS A 75 16.56 -17.51 -27.07
C LYS A 75 17.48 -18.70 -26.77
N ASN A 76 18.02 -18.75 -25.55
CA ASN A 76 18.95 -19.76 -25.05
C ASN A 76 18.27 -20.87 -24.22
N GLY A 77 16.95 -21.02 -24.31
CA GLY A 77 16.20 -22.05 -23.58
C GLY A 77 15.12 -21.48 -22.68
N TYR A 78 14.88 -22.13 -21.54
CA TYR A 78 13.91 -21.71 -20.54
C TYR A 78 14.61 -21.10 -19.33
N ALA A 79 14.01 -20.07 -18.74
CA ALA A 79 14.47 -19.55 -17.46
C ALA A 79 14.32 -20.64 -16.39
N SER A 80 15.39 -20.89 -15.63
CA SER A 80 15.42 -21.94 -14.62
C SER A 80 14.37 -21.69 -13.53
N ALA A 81 13.69 -22.77 -13.11
CA ALA A 81 12.81 -22.73 -11.96
C ALA A 81 13.63 -22.70 -10.67
N ILE A 82 13.20 -21.93 -9.67
CA ILE A 82 13.95 -21.72 -8.44
C ILE A 82 13.14 -22.20 -7.24
N ILE A 83 13.66 -23.21 -6.55
CA ILE A 83 13.14 -23.67 -5.26
C ILE A 83 14.13 -23.20 -4.18
N ALA A 84 13.82 -22.08 -3.55
CA ALA A 84 14.69 -21.48 -2.54
C ALA A 84 14.58 -22.27 -1.22
N ARG A 85 15.71 -22.85 -0.79
CA ARG A 85 15.88 -23.52 0.49
C ARG A 85 16.72 -22.64 1.41
N SER A 86 16.13 -21.55 1.89
CA SER A 86 16.80 -20.64 2.82
C SER A 86 16.57 -21.07 4.26
N ASN A 87 17.58 -20.95 5.12
CA ASN A 87 17.41 -21.19 6.55
C ASN A 87 16.60 -20.07 7.20
N ARG A 88 15.83 -20.42 8.23
CA ARG A 88 15.17 -19.44 9.11
C ARG A 88 16.22 -18.62 9.87
N GLY A 89 15.98 -17.31 10.00
CA GLY A 89 16.79 -16.40 10.82
C GLY A 89 15.92 -15.37 11.53
N GLU A 90 16.22 -15.06 12.79
CA GLU A 90 15.48 -14.10 13.63
C GLU A 90 16.26 -12.78 13.81
N ASP A 91 16.73 -12.21 12.70
CA ASP A 91 17.58 -11.00 12.66
C ASP A 91 16.80 -9.74 12.23
N GLY A 92 15.47 -9.80 12.28
CA GLY A 92 14.59 -8.71 11.86
C GLY A 92 14.24 -8.69 10.37
N PHE A 93 14.83 -9.57 9.54
CA PHE A 93 14.48 -9.68 8.12
C PHE A 93 13.56 -10.85 7.83
N LEU A 94 12.55 -10.61 7.01
CA LEU A 94 11.69 -11.66 6.47
C LEU A 94 12.29 -12.26 5.19
N ARG A 95 12.53 -13.57 5.19
CA ARG A 95 13.00 -14.36 4.04
C ARG A 95 12.15 -15.61 3.83
N THR A 96 12.31 -16.28 2.69
CA THR A 96 11.57 -17.51 2.33
C THR A 96 11.67 -18.61 3.38
N GLY A 97 12.80 -18.72 4.07
CA GLY A 97 12.98 -19.69 5.16
C GLY A 97 12.22 -19.37 6.46
N ASN A 98 11.62 -18.18 6.59
CA ASN A 98 10.91 -17.79 7.81
C ASN A 98 9.44 -18.24 7.85
N ILE A 99 8.85 -18.61 6.72
CA ILE A 99 7.43 -18.94 6.62
C ILE A 99 7.27 -20.25 5.87
N ASP A 100 6.44 -21.15 6.42
CA ASP A 100 5.97 -22.32 5.71
C ASP A 100 4.88 -21.91 4.72
N VAL A 101 5.22 -21.85 3.44
CA VAL A 101 4.32 -21.48 2.35
C VAL A 101 4.43 -22.49 1.22
N GLU A 102 3.31 -22.70 0.51
CA GLU A 102 3.27 -23.59 -0.64
C GLU A 102 4.16 -23.08 -1.78
N ALA A 103 4.84 -24.01 -2.45
CA ALA A 103 5.56 -23.70 -3.68
C ALA A 103 4.56 -23.52 -4.84
N ASP A 104 4.87 -22.58 -5.72
CA ASP A 104 4.07 -22.33 -6.92
C ASP A 104 4.51 -23.26 -8.06
N ALA A 105 3.78 -23.25 -9.16
CA ALA A 105 4.15 -23.97 -10.36
C ALA A 105 3.85 -23.16 -11.63
N LEU A 106 4.72 -23.33 -12.62
CA LEU A 106 4.63 -22.67 -13.93
C LEU A 106 4.80 -23.72 -15.03
N GLY A 107 3.83 -23.79 -15.95
CA GLY A 107 3.74 -24.97 -16.80
C GLY A 107 2.72 -24.88 -17.90
N ASN A 108 2.74 -25.89 -18.77
CA ASN A 108 1.59 -26.17 -19.61
C ASN A 108 0.42 -26.63 -18.72
N ALA A 109 -0.78 -26.05 -18.92
CA ALA A 109 -1.99 -26.45 -18.19
C ALA A 109 -2.34 -27.94 -18.39
N ALA A 110 -1.88 -28.55 -19.48
CA ALA A 110 -2.04 -29.99 -19.72
C ALA A 110 -1.30 -30.88 -18.72
N ALA A 111 -0.34 -30.35 -17.94
CA ALA A 111 0.36 -31.09 -16.88
C ALA A 111 -0.10 -30.69 -15.46
N LEU A 112 -1.15 -29.87 -15.35
CA LEU A 112 -1.66 -29.38 -14.06
C LEU A 112 -2.18 -30.51 -13.18
N ASP A 113 -2.76 -31.55 -13.78
CA ASP A 113 -3.21 -32.74 -13.06
C ASP A 113 -2.07 -33.54 -12.44
N VAL A 114 -0.92 -33.60 -13.13
CA VAL A 114 0.29 -34.25 -12.62
C VAL A 114 0.83 -33.49 -11.40
N TYR A 115 0.89 -32.16 -11.45
CA TYR A 115 1.27 -31.37 -10.28
C TYR A 115 0.31 -31.54 -9.11
N LYS A 116 -1.01 -31.51 -9.37
CA LYS A 116 -2.01 -31.74 -8.32
C LYS A 116 -1.80 -33.09 -7.67
N PHE A 117 -1.54 -34.13 -8.47
CA PHE A 117 -1.21 -35.47 -7.98
C PHE A 117 0.07 -35.49 -7.12
N LEU A 118 1.15 -34.87 -7.60
CA LEU A 118 2.44 -34.83 -6.91
C LEU A 118 2.42 -33.99 -5.62
N THR A 119 1.56 -32.99 -5.54
CA THR A 119 1.39 -32.12 -4.36
C THR A 119 0.33 -32.61 -3.38
N LEU A 120 -0.34 -33.74 -3.67
CA LEU A 120 -1.27 -34.38 -2.72
C LEU A 120 -0.55 -34.65 -1.41
N LYS A 121 -1.14 -34.17 -0.32
CA LYS A 121 -0.73 -34.50 1.05
C LYS A 121 -1.24 -35.91 1.38
N LEU A 122 -0.34 -36.81 1.76
CA LEU A 122 -0.70 -38.16 2.21
C LEU A 122 -1.06 -38.16 3.71
N ALA A 123 -1.44 -39.31 4.25
CA ALA A 123 -1.86 -39.43 5.65
C ALA A 123 -0.83 -38.94 6.69
N ASP A 124 0.45 -38.90 6.32
CA ASP A 124 1.55 -38.41 7.17
C ASP A 124 1.81 -36.89 7.04
N GLY A 125 1.03 -36.18 6.20
CA GLY A 125 1.18 -34.75 5.96
C GLY A 125 2.31 -34.37 4.99
N GLN A 126 3.09 -35.34 4.50
CA GLN A 126 4.06 -35.10 3.43
C GLN A 126 3.37 -35.18 2.06
N SER A 127 3.93 -34.47 1.09
CA SER A 127 3.44 -34.53 -0.29
C SER A 127 3.96 -35.76 -1.01
N LEU A 128 3.23 -36.27 -2.00
CA LEU A 128 3.67 -37.43 -2.79
C LEU A 128 5.05 -37.20 -3.44
N ILE A 129 5.35 -35.99 -3.91
CA ILE A 129 6.67 -35.67 -4.47
C ILE A 129 7.79 -35.81 -3.44
N GLN A 130 7.56 -35.45 -2.18
CA GLN A 130 8.54 -35.64 -1.11
C GLN A 130 8.78 -37.13 -0.82
N HIS A 131 7.72 -37.95 -0.85
CA HIS A 131 7.84 -39.40 -0.74
C HIS A 131 8.67 -40.00 -1.88
N ILE A 132 8.47 -39.52 -3.12
CA ILE A 132 9.26 -39.92 -4.30
C ILE A 132 10.72 -39.46 -4.18
N GLU A 133 10.98 -38.25 -3.69
CA GLU A 133 12.34 -37.74 -3.45
C GLU A 133 13.09 -38.58 -2.39
N GLN A 134 12.38 -39.10 -1.39
CA GLN A 134 12.94 -39.86 -0.27
C GLN A 134 13.02 -41.37 -0.51
N ASP A 135 12.53 -41.89 -1.65
CA ASP A 135 12.37 -43.34 -1.89
C ASP A 135 11.62 -44.07 -0.77
N SER A 136 10.57 -43.44 -0.26
CA SER A 136 9.73 -44.02 0.79
C SER A 136 9.08 -45.34 0.32
N GLU A 137 8.74 -46.21 1.27
CA GLU A 137 7.98 -47.43 0.97
C GLU A 137 6.60 -47.14 0.35
N GLN A 138 6.01 -45.98 0.68
CA GLN A 138 4.73 -45.55 0.12
C GLN A 138 4.83 -45.23 -1.37
N SER A 139 5.87 -44.48 -1.78
CA SER A 139 6.11 -44.15 -3.19
C SER A 139 6.51 -45.38 -4.00
N LYS A 140 7.38 -46.24 -3.45
CA LYS A 140 7.75 -47.52 -4.08
C LYS A 140 6.54 -48.40 -4.30
N SER A 141 5.76 -48.64 -3.25
CA SER A 141 4.52 -49.42 -3.35
C SER A 141 3.60 -48.85 -4.43
N LEU A 142 3.39 -47.53 -4.48
CA LEU A 142 2.51 -46.92 -5.48
C LEU A 142 3.00 -47.09 -6.93
N LEU A 143 4.29 -46.86 -7.16
CA LEU A 143 4.90 -46.84 -8.49
C LEU A 143 5.27 -48.25 -8.99
N GLU A 144 5.45 -49.22 -8.09
CA GLU A 144 5.71 -50.63 -8.41
C GLU A 144 4.40 -51.44 -8.58
N LEU A 145 3.34 -51.15 -7.79
CA LEU A 145 2.05 -51.86 -7.86
C LEU A 145 1.31 -51.68 -9.19
N SER A 146 1.63 -50.63 -9.95
CA SER A 146 1.13 -50.47 -11.30
C SER A 146 1.85 -51.46 -12.20
N ASN A 147 1.37 -52.72 -12.30
CA ASN A 147 1.81 -53.77 -13.23
C ASN A 147 2.25 -53.13 -14.56
N ILE A 148 3.54 -52.85 -14.65
CA ILE A 148 4.03 -51.84 -15.56
C ILE A 148 3.78 -52.39 -16.96
N ALA A 149 3.14 -51.61 -17.84
CA ALA A 149 3.10 -51.95 -19.25
C ALA A 149 4.53 -52.32 -19.67
N GLU A 150 4.71 -53.48 -20.34
CA GLU A 150 6.02 -54.07 -20.64
C GLU A 150 7.07 -52.99 -21.00
N GLY A 151 7.99 -52.69 -20.08
CA GLY A 151 9.18 -51.88 -20.38
C GLY A 151 9.44 -50.60 -19.56
N GLU A 152 8.52 -50.12 -18.71
CA GLU A 152 8.86 -49.00 -17.79
C GLU A 152 9.31 -49.50 -16.40
N THR A 153 10.24 -48.78 -15.75
CA THR A 153 10.77 -49.12 -14.42
C THR A 153 10.40 -48.06 -13.37
N TYR A 154 10.44 -48.43 -12.08
CA TYR A 154 10.28 -47.48 -10.96
C TYR A 154 11.18 -46.25 -11.14
N GLU A 155 12.46 -46.46 -11.48
CA GLU A 155 13.46 -45.43 -11.70
C GLU A 155 13.07 -44.47 -12.83
N GLN A 156 12.50 -44.97 -13.93
CA GLN A 156 12.04 -44.13 -15.04
C GLN A 156 10.84 -43.27 -14.63
N LEU A 157 9.87 -43.84 -13.92
CA LEU A 157 8.73 -43.10 -13.39
C LEU A 157 9.18 -42.03 -12.41
N LYS A 158 10.05 -42.40 -11.47
CA LYS A 158 10.66 -41.49 -10.51
C LYS A 158 11.38 -40.34 -11.20
N GLN A 159 12.27 -40.62 -12.15
CA GLN A 159 12.98 -39.59 -12.90
C GLN A 159 12.01 -38.67 -13.66
N GLY A 160 10.98 -39.23 -14.28
CA GLY A 160 9.94 -38.46 -14.96
C GLY A 160 9.22 -37.50 -14.03
N PHE A 161 8.75 -37.96 -12.86
CA PHE A 161 8.07 -37.11 -11.88
C PHE A 161 8.99 -36.05 -11.26
N LEU A 162 10.25 -36.42 -10.94
CA LEU A 162 11.24 -35.50 -10.37
C LEU A 162 11.70 -34.42 -11.36
N ALA A 163 11.48 -34.60 -12.67
CA ALA A 163 11.73 -33.54 -13.67
C ALA A 163 10.92 -32.25 -13.40
N MET A 164 9.85 -32.32 -12.58
CA MET A 164 9.07 -31.15 -12.18
C MET A 164 9.76 -30.32 -11.07
N THR A 165 10.62 -30.92 -10.26
CA THR A 165 11.38 -30.27 -9.17
C THR A 165 12.87 -30.15 -9.47
N SER A 166 13.36 -30.77 -10.55
CA SER A 166 14.77 -30.72 -10.94
C SER A 166 15.23 -29.29 -11.24
N VAL A 167 16.33 -28.90 -10.62
CA VAL A 167 17.06 -27.67 -10.94
C VAL A 167 18.23 -28.09 -11.84
N ASP A 168 18.21 -27.67 -13.10
CA ASP A 168 19.35 -27.90 -14.00
C ASP A 168 20.61 -27.22 -13.44
N ASP A 169 21.77 -27.86 -13.59
CA ASP A 169 23.06 -27.31 -13.16
C ASP A 169 23.39 -25.97 -13.85
N ASN A 170 22.86 -25.78 -15.07
CA ASN A 170 23.00 -24.53 -15.81
C ASN A 170 21.83 -23.58 -15.49
N VAL A 171 22.10 -22.58 -14.63
CA VAL A 171 21.10 -21.56 -14.29
C VAL A 171 20.95 -20.54 -15.43
N ILE A 172 19.76 -20.54 -16.05
CA ILE A 172 19.40 -19.63 -17.14
C ILE A 172 18.46 -18.55 -16.60
N THR A 173 18.83 -17.29 -16.80
CA THR A 173 17.99 -16.11 -16.53
C THR A 173 17.37 -15.56 -17.83
N SER A 174 16.51 -14.55 -17.73
CA SER A 174 15.85 -13.90 -18.87
C SER A 174 16.20 -12.40 -18.92
N SER A 175 16.32 -11.84 -20.13
CA SER A 175 16.43 -10.38 -20.31
C SER A 175 15.20 -9.60 -19.84
N LYS A 176 14.09 -10.30 -19.56
CA LYS A 176 12.85 -9.72 -19.02
C LYS A 176 12.77 -9.80 -17.49
N ILE A 177 13.74 -10.44 -16.84
CA ILE A 177 13.88 -10.44 -15.38
C ILE A 177 14.73 -9.23 -15.01
N LYS A 178 14.37 -8.53 -13.93
CA LYS A 178 15.15 -7.40 -13.43
C LYS A 178 16.48 -7.90 -12.89
N GLN A 179 17.57 -7.28 -13.35
CA GLN A 179 18.93 -7.61 -12.96
C GLN A 179 19.61 -6.38 -12.37
N VAL A 180 20.30 -6.55 -11.25
CA VAL A 180 21.01 -5.47 -10.55
C VAL A 180 22.46 -5.88 -10.29
N TYR A 181 23.38 -4.94 -10.42
CA TYR A 181 24.76 -5.14 -9.97
C TYR A 181 24.86 -4.81 -8.49
N PHE A 182 25.45 -5.71 -7.71
CA PHE A 182 25.68 -5.56 -6.28
C PHE A 182 27.18 -5.59 -5.99
N PRO A 183 27.77 -4.51 -5.44
CA PRO A 183 29.19 -4.46 -5.16
C PRO A 183 29.56 -5.46 -4.06
N VAL A 184 30.67 -6.19 -4.24
CA VAL A 184 31.16 -7.17 -3.25
C VAL A 184 32.53 -6.83 -2.68
N SER A 185 33.28 -5.96 -3.34
CA SER A 185 34.55 -5.44 -2.82
C SER A 185 34.31 -4.21 -1.96
N SER A 186 34.95 -4.17 -0.79
CA SER A 186 35.07 -2.97 0.03
C SER A 186 36.16 -2.01 -0.46
N ASP A 187 37.04 -2.48 -1.36
CA ASP A 187 38.20 -1.74 -1.83
C ASP A 187 37.89 -0.99 -3.13
N SER A 188 38.24 0.30 -3.18
CA SER A 188 37.90 1.21 -4.29
C SER A 188 38.73 0.94 -5.56
N THR A 189 39.78 0.13 -5.45
CA THR A 189 40.74 -0.15 -6.53
C THR A 189 40.36 -1.38 -7.37
N ASN A 190 39.68 -2.38 -6.78
CA ASN A 190 39.17 -3.56 -7.46
C ASN A 190 37.68 -3.71 -7.19
N GLN A 191 36.86 -2.99 -7.95
CA GLN A 191 35.40 -3.08 -7.84
C GLN A 191 34.89 -4.37 -8.50
N ALA A 192 34.68 -5.40 -7.68
CA ALA A 192 33.97 -6.60 -8.08
C ALA A 192 32.46 -6.45 -7.81
N TYR A 193 31.64 -6.98 -8.71
CA TYR A 193 30.18 -6.97 -8.60
C TYR A 193 29.60 -8.37 -8.83
N HIS A 194 28.54 -8.69 -8.09
CA HIS A 194 27.62 -9.77 -8.45
C HIS A 194 26.47 -9.21 -9.28
N GLN A 195 26.10 -9.90 -10.36
CA GLN A 195 24.86 -9.60 -11.07
C GLN A 195 23.74 -10.47 -10.49
N LEU A 196 22.74 -9.84 -9.86
CA LEU A 196 21.65 -10.51 -9.19
C LEU A 196 20.37 -10.44 -10.04
N SER A 197 19.77 -11.59 -10.34
CA SER A 197 18.42 -11.65 -10.94
C SER A 197 17.38 -11.64 -9.82
N ILE A 198 16.49 -10.64 -9.82
CA ILE A 198 15.49 -10.47 -8.75
C ILE A 198 14.19 -11.16 -9.17
N LEU A 199 13.70 -12.05 -8.30
CA LEU A 199 12.47 -12.80 -8.49
C LEU A 199 11.52 -12.60 -7.30
N THR A 200 10.21 -12.70 -7.56
CA THR A 200 9.18 -12.48 -6.54
C THR A 200 8.83 -13.80 -5.84
N PRO A 201 8.86 -13.87 -4.50
CA PRO A 201 8.45 -15.06 -3.74
C PRO A 201 6.92 -15.20 -3.73
N SER A 202 6.37 -15.87 -4.73
CA SER A 202 4.92 -16.05 -4.93
C SER A 202 4.17 -16.57 -3.70
N GLY A 203 4.67 -17.62 -3.05
CA GLY A 203 4.06 -18.19 -1.84
C GLY A 203 3.93 -17.18 -0.69
N ILE A 204 4.98 -16.38 -0.44
CA ILE A 204 4.95 -15.33 0.60
C ILE A 204 3.97 -14.23 0.22
N VAL A 205 3.96 -13.80 -1.05
CA VAL A 205 3.06 -12.76 -1.54
C VAL A 205 1.59 -13.14 -1.33
N PHE A 206 1.22 -14.39 -1.67
CA PHE A 206 -0.17 -14.83 -1.53
C PHE A 206 -0.56 -15.20 -0.10
N GLU A 207 0.37 -15.69 0.71
CA GLU A 207 0.12 -15.88 2.14
C GLU A 207 -0.11 -14.53 2.85
N MET A 208 0.70 -13.50 2.53
CA MET A 208 0.48 -12.15 3.02
C MET A 208 -0.90 -11.63 2.60
N ARG A 209 -1.27 -11.80 1.32
CA ARG A 209 -2.59 -11.43 0.83
C ARG A 209 -3.70 -12.14 1.61
N LYS A 210 -3.62 -13.46 1.78
CA LYS A 210 -4.62 -14.26 2.50
C LYS A 210 -4.86 -13.70 3.91
N ARG A 211 -3.78 -13.36 4.63
CA ARG A 211 -3.87 -12.74 5.96
C ARG A 211 -4.51 -11.35 5.92
N LEU A 212 -4.15 -10.51 4.96
CA LEU A 212 -4.73 -9.18 4.79
C LEU A 212 -6.22 -9.24 4.42
N ASP A 213 -6.61 -10.15 3.52
CA ASP A 213 -8.01 -10.34 3.13
C ASP A 213 -8.84 -10.86 4.32
N ALA A 214 -8.30 -11.78 5.13
CA ALA A 214 -8.93 -12.21 6.38
C ALA A 214 -9.13 -11.06 7.37
N MET A 215 -8.15 -10.16 7.53
CA MET A 215 -8.26 -8.98 8.40
C MET A 215 -9.29 -7.96 7.89
N ARG A 216 -9.58 -7.90 6.58
CA ARG A 216 -10.49 -6.89 5.98
C ARG A 216 -11.91 -7.39 5.74
N PHE A 217 -12.05 -8.68 5.47
CA PHE A 217 -13.30 -9.31 5.03
C PHE A 217 -13.69 -10.54 5.86
N GLY A 218 -12.94 -10.87 6.91
CA GLY A 218 -13.30 -11.90 7.86
C GLY A 218 -14.59 -11.57 8.60
N ASP A 219 -15.24 -12.59 9.16
CA ASP A 219 -16.54 -12.40 9.80
C ASP A 219 -16.41 -11.66 11.14
N GLU A 220 -15.29 -11.86 11.85
CA GLU A 220 -14.96 -11.11 13.07
C GLU A 220 -14.88 -9.60 12.82
N ILE A 221 -14.22 -9.17 11.75
CA ILE A 221 -14.09 -7.74 11.44
C ILE A 221 -15.41 -7.11 10.97
N LYS A 222 -16.26 -7.88 10.27
CA LYS A 222 -17.61 -7.41 9.89
C LYS A 222 -18.46 -7.15 11.13
N ALA A 223 -18.46 -8.08 12.09
CA ALA A 223 -19.15 -7.91 13.36
C ALA A 223 -18.62 -6.71 14.15
N ALA A 224 -17.29 -6.53 14.19
CA ALA A 224 -16.66 -5.38 14.84
C ALA A 224 -17.08 -4.04 14.22
N ARG A 225 -17.11 -3.94 12.87
CA ARG A 225 -17.55 -2.75 12.15
C ARG A 225 -19.04 -2.45 12.37
N GLU A 226 -19.88 -3.47 12.46
CA GLU A 226 -21.31 -3.33 12.76
C GLU A 226 -21.53 -2.77 14.17
N LYS A 227 -20.85 -3.32 15.18
CA LYS A 227 -20.92 -2.78 16.55
C LYS A 227 -20.39 -1.35 16.62
N ARG A 228 -19.29 -1.04 15.93
CA ARG A 228 -18.77 0.34 15.81
C ARG A 228 -19.81 1.28 15.20
N LYS A 229 -20.53 0.85 14.17
CA LYS A 229 -21.61 1.63 13.55
C LYS A 229 -22.78 1.86 14.52
N ASN A 230 -23.09 0.89 15.37
CA ASN A 230 -24.15 0.98 16.37
C ASN A 230 -23.70 1.64 17.70
N ASN A 231 -22.45 2.11 17.80
CA ASN A 231 -21.84 2.61 19.03
C ASN A 231 -21.86 1.60 20.20
N GLU A 232 -21.74 0.30 19.88
CA GLU A 232 -21.68 -0.79 20.86
C GLU A 232 -20.23 -1.20 21.16
N GLN A 233 -20.01 -1.75 22.36
CA GLN A 233 -18.69 -2.25 22.75
C GLN A 233 -18.34 -3.54 21.99
N HIS A 234 -17.10 -3.61 21.50
CA HIS A 234 -16.51 -4.79 20.88
C HIS A 234 -15.08 -4.98 21.43
N GLU A 235 -14.57 -6.22 21.36
CA GLU A 235 -13.16 -6.49 21.62
C GLU A 235 -12.25 -5.79 20.58
N ASN A 236 -10.95 -5.70 20.88
CA ASN A 236 -10.00 -5.04 19.99
C ASN A 236 -9.91 -5.78 18.64
N TYR A 237 -9.94 -5.04 17.54
CA TYR A 237 -9.76 -5.56 16.18
C TYR A 237 -8.63 -4.85 15.45
N ARG A 238 -8.12 -5.44 14.35
CA ARG A 238 -7.01 -4.90 13.56
C ARG A 238 -7.45 -4.63 12.14
N GLU A 239 -7.08 -3.46 11.62
CA GLU A 239 -7.24 -3.10 10.21
C GLU A 239 -5.95 -2.47 9.68
N ILE A 240 -5.64 -2.76 8.42
CA ILE A 240 -4.54 -2.13 7.69
C ILE A 240 -5.16 -1.35 6.53
N TYR A 241 -4.92 -0.04 6.52
CA TYR A 241 -5.41 0.88 5.50
C TYR A 241 -4.39 1.06 4.38
N ASP A 242 -4.84 1.73 3.32
CA ASP A 242 -4.03 2.15 2.17
C ASP A 242 -3.22 1.04 1.48
N LEU A 243 -3.80 -0.16 1.46
CA LEU A 243 -3.26 -1.27 0.67
C LEU A 243 -3.38 -0.98 -0.82
N THR A 244 -2.30 -1.22 -1.55
CA THR A 244 -2.30 -1.16 -3.01
C THR A 244 -2.44 -2.56 -3.58
N THR A 245 -3.43 -2.79 -4.45
CA THR A 245 -3.57 -4.07 -5.16
C THR A 245 -2.90 -3.99 -6.52
N ILE A 246 -1.99 -4.93 -6.80
CA ILE A 246 -1.35 -5.11 -8.10
C ILE A 246 -1.87 -6.37 -8.79
N GLY A 247 -1.85 -6.35 -10.13
CA GLY A 247 -2.31 -7.47 -10.96
C GLY A 247 -1.16 -8.11 -11.75
N TYR A 248 -1.08 -9.44 -11.72
CA TYR A 248 -0.18 -10.23 -12.57
C TYR A 248 -0.96 -10.94 -13.68
N GLY A 249 -0.53 -10.75 -14.93
CA GLY A 249 -1.09 -11.43 -16.11
C GLY A 249 -2.22 -10.70 -16.82
N GLY A 250 -2.59 -9.50 -16.38
CA GLY A 250 -3.61 -8.67 -17.05
C GLY A 250 -4.93 -9.41 -17.21
N THR A 251 -5.40 -9.57 -18.45
CA THR A 251 -6.65 -10.30 -18.76
C THR A 251 -6.52 -11.83 -18.72
N LYS A 252 -5.30 -12.37 -18.61
CA LYS A 252 -5.02 -13.83 -18.63
C LYS A 252 -4.11 -14.24 -17.46
N PRO A 253 -4.59 -14.15 -16.21
CA PRO A 253 -3.80 -14.49 -15.01
C PRO A 253 -3.40 -15.98 -14.96
N GLN A 254 -4.10 -16.85 -15.71
CA GLN A 254 -3.83 -18.29 -15.78
C GLN A 254 -2.42 -18.62 -16.32
N ASN A 255 -1.82 -17.70 -17.09
CA ASN A 255 -0.53 -17.93 -17.75
C ASN A 255 0.68 -17.56 -16.88
N ILE A 256 0.46 -17.03 -15.68
CA ILE A 256 1.56 -16.60 -14.79
C ILE A 256 2.04 -17.78 -13.96
N SER A 257 1.15 -18.35 -13.15
CA SER A 257 1.43 -19.48 -12.28
C SER A 257 0.14 -20.04 -11.66
N VAL A 258 0.25 -21.19 -10.99
CA VAL A 258 -0.89 -21.86 -10.35
C VAL A 258 -1.42 -21.05 -9.17
N LEU A 259 -0.56 -20.62 -8.23
CA LEU A 259 -0.98 -19.83 -7.09
C LEU A 259 -1.54 -18.47 -7.52
N ASN A 260 -0.98 -17.86 -8.56
CA ASN A 260 -1.52 -16.62 -9.11
C ASN A 260 -2.95 -16.80 -9.62
N ASN A 261 -3.22 -17.90 -10.32
CA ASN A 261 -4.56 -18.18 -10.82
C ASN A 261 -5.56 -18.45 -9.68
N GLN A 262 -5.17 -19.21 -8.66
CA GLN A 262 -6.01 -19.43 -7.46
C GLN A 262 -6.34 -18.11 -6.75
N ASN A 263 -5.41 -17.17 -6.79
CA ASN A 263 -5.56 -15.81 -6.26
C ASN A 263 -6.14 -14.84 -7.31
N GLY A 264 -6.71 -15.28 -8.42
CA GLY A 264 -7.35 -14.39 -9.41
C GLY A 264 -6.42 -13.32 -9.99
N GLY A 265 -5.11 -13.55 -9.99
CA GLY A 265 -4.11 -12.64 -10.53
C GLY A 265 -3.78 -11.42 -9.68
N LYS A 266 -4.23 -11.34 -8.42
CA LYS A 266 -4.10 -10.13 -7.59
C LYS A 266 -3.19 -10.36 -6.39
N ALA A 267 -2.35 -9.38 -6.09
CA ALA A 267 -1.54 -9.33 -4.86
C ALA A 267 -1.72 -7.97 -4.19
N HIS A 268 -1.47 -7.91 -2.87
CA HIS A 268 -1.50 -6.67 -2.11
C HIS A 268 -0.09 -6.22 -1.77
N LEU A 269 0.12 -4.91 -1.72
CA LEU A 269 1.34 -4.26 -1.26
C LEU A 269 1.00 -3.42 -0.01
N LEU A 270 1.92 -3.44 0.95
CA LEU A 270 1.87 -2.58 2.13
C LEU A 270 2.35 -1.18 1.77
N MET A 271 1.74 -0.17 2.37
CA MET A 271 2.21 1.21 2.26
C MET A 271 3.57 1.34 2.94
N SER A 272 4.56 1.86 2.21
CA SER A 272 5.89 2.19 2.72
C SER A 272 6.28 3.59 2.26
N LEU A 273 5.46 4.57 2.62
CA LEU A 273 5.72 5.99 2.36
C LEU A 273 6.42 6.63 3.57
N PRO A 274 7.34 7.57 3.36
CA PRO A 274 7.83 8.39 4.46
C PRO A 274 6.69 9.23 5.06
N PRO A 275 6.81 9.70 6.32
CA PRO A 275 5.86 10.64 6.90
C PRO A 275 5.65 11.84 5.98
N GLN A 276 4.40 12.09 5.58
CA GLN A 276 4.06 13.24 4.76
C GLN A 276 3.85 14.44 5.68
N ILE A 277 4.64 15.50 5.48
CA ILE A 277 4.45 16.77 6.16
C ILE A 277 3.50 17.59 5.29
N GLU A 278 2.33 17.91 5.82
CA GLU A 278 1.39 18.80 5.15
C GLU A 278 2.01 20.18 4.99
N LYS A 279 2.00 20.71 3.77
CA LYS A 279 2.35 22.11 3.53
C LYS A 279 1.18 22.96 4.02
N ARG A 280 1.40 23.66 5.12
CA ARG A 280 0.41 24.56 5.70
C ARG A 280 0.64 25.97 5.18
N ASP A 281 -0.41 26.60 4.68
CA ASP A 281 -0.35 28.02 4.29
C ASP A 281 -0.58 28.93 5.51
N ILE A 282 -1.31 28.44 6.52
CA ILE A 282 -1.64 29.14 7.76
C ILE A 282 -0.98 28.45 8.94
N HIS A 283 -0.25 29.22 9.73
CA HIS A 283 0.43 28.76 10.93
C HIS A 283 -0.11 29.51 12.15
N PHE A 284 -0.44 28.76 13.21
CA PHE A 284 -0.76 29.35 14.49
C PHE A 284 0.50 30.02 15.08
N PRO A 285 0.43 31.28 15.54
CA PRO A 285 1.60 31.99 16.07
C PRO A 285 2.04 31.38 17.40
N ASN A 286 3.35 31.27 17.59
CA ASN A 286 3.94 30.75 18.84
C ASN A 286 4.30 31.86 19.82
N THR A 287 4.68 33.05 19.32
CA THR A 287 5.20 34.15 20.15
C THR A 287 4.34 35.40 20.06
N ASP A 288 3.92 35.79 18.86
CA ASP A 288 3.07 36.98 18.65
C ASP A 288 2.33 36.93 17.31
N PHE A 289 1.03 37.22 17.35
CA PHE A 289 0.18 37.23 16.15
C PHE A 289 0.58 38.29 15.12
N PHE A 290 0.87 39.52 15.53
CA PHE A 290 1.19 40.62 14.61
C PHE A 290 2.56 40.44 13.96
N ALA A 291 3.49 39.77 14.63
CA ALA A 291 4.82 39.49 14.11
C ALA A 291 4.86 38.27 13.17
N GLN A 292 4.07 37.23 13.44
CA GLN A 292 4.17 35.94 12.74
C GLN A 292 3.03 35.69 11.75
N SER A 293 1.82 36.18 12.04
CA SER A 293 0.64 35.92 11.22
C SER A 293 0.34 37.06 10.24
N ILE A 294 0.79 38.29 10.53
CA ILE A 294 0.48 39.47 9.71
C ILE A 294 1.73 40.06 9.06
N ASN A 295 1.67 40.30 7.76
CA ASN A 295 2.70 41.00 7.01
C ASN A 295 2.23 42.40 6.55
N TYR A 296 2.95 43.45 6.96
CA TYR A 296 2.73 44.83 6.52
C TYR A 296 2.70 45.01 5.00
N PHE A 297 3.50 44.23 4.26
CA PHE A 297 3.60 44.34 2.81
C PHE A 297 2.37 43.79 2.06
N LYS A 298 1.50 42.99 2.70
CA LYS A 298 0.20 42.64 2.10
C LYS A 298 -0.71 43.86 2.00
N CYS A 299 -0.59 44.83 2.92
CA CYS A 299 -1.32 46.10 2.89
C CYS A 299 -0.56 47.20 2.13
N ARG A 300 0.46 46.87 1.34
CA ARG A 300 1.35 47.87 0.72
C ARG A 300 0.58 48.87 -0.15
N ASP A 301 -0.33 48.40 -0.97
CA ASP A 301 -1.11 49.25 -1.87
C ASP A 301 -2.05 50.18 -1.10
N THR A 302 -2.63 49.69 0.00
CA THR A 302 -3.46 50.48 0.92
C THR A 302 -2.64 51.60 1.56
N PHE A 303 -1.45 51.28 2.08
CA PHE A 303 -0.55 52.30 2.66
C PHE A 303 -0.05 53.31 1.61
N LEU A 304 0.20 52.89 0.36
CA LEU A 304 0.59 53.80 -0.73
C LEU A 304 -0.55 54.73 -1.14
N ARG A 305 -1.81 54.24 -1.16
CA ARG A 305 -2.99 55.09 -1.41
C ARG A 305 -3.19 56.08 -0.27
N LEU A 306 -3.10 55.60 0.97
CA LEU A 306 -3.17 56.45 2.16
C LEU A 306 -2.10 57.56 2.13
N HIS A 307 -0.88 57.24 1.68
CA HIS A 307 0.19 58.22 1.50
C HIS A 307 -0.16 59.33 0.50
N LYS A 308 -0.78 58.99 -0.64
CA LYS A 308 -1.23 59.97 -1.63
C LYS A 308 -2.30 60.90 -1.03
N LEU A 309 -3.21 60.36 -0.23
CA LEU A 309 -4.22 61.16 0.47
C LEU A 309 -3.57 62.12 1.47
N TYR A 310 -2.51 61.71 2.16
CA TYR A 310 -1.74 62.58 3.06
C TYR A 310 -0.94 63.67 2.35
N GLN A 311 -0.55 63.47 1.09
CA GLN A 311 0.17 64.46 0.30
C GLN A 311 -0.75 65.44 -0.43
N SER A 312 -2.06 65.16 -0.48
CA SER A 312 -3.03 66.05 -1.10
C SER A 312 -3.27 67.28 -0.23
N ASP A 313 -3.26 68.47 -0.83
CA ASP A 313 -3.63 69.72 -0.15
C ASP A 313 -5.16 69.87 0.02
N GLU A 314 -5.94 68.95 -0.55
CA GLU A 314 -7.40 68.96 -0.46
C GLU A 314 -7.90 68.41 0.88
N ASN A 315 -8.51 69.27 1.69
CA ASN A 315 -9.14 68.87 2.95
C ASN A 315 -10.67 68.93 2.84
N ASN A 316 -11.25 67.98 2.10
CA ASN A 316 -12.70 67.84 1.94
C ASN A 316 -13.22 66.59 2.68
N MET A 317 -14.55 66.48 2.80
CA MET A 317 -15.21 65.35 3.49
C MET A 317 -14.87 64.00 2.83
N HIS A 318 -14.74 63.96 1.50
CA HIS A 318 -14.45 62.74 0.76
C HIS A 318 -13.04 62.22 1.04
N VAL A 319 -12.02 63.09 1.10
CA VAL A 319 -10.65 62.70 1.46
C VAL A 319 -10.58 62.14 2.89
N ARG A 320 -11.39 62.66 3.81
CA ARG A 320 -11.48 62.11 5.18
C ARG A 320 -12.14 60.73 5.17
N ALA A 321 -13.24 60.56 4.43
CA ALA A 321 -13.89 59.26 4.28
C ALA A 321 -12.97 58.23 3.61
N ASP A 322 -12.26 58.60 2.54
CA ASP A 322 -11.30 57.71 1.86
C ASP A 322 -10.17 57.28 2.80
N ARG A 323 -9.70 58.17 3.69
CA ARG A 323 -8.71 57.81 4.71
C ARG A 323 -9.28 56.79 5.70
N ASP A 324 -10.52 57.00 6.14
CA ASP A 324 -11.22 56.09 7.06
C ASP A 324 -11.37 54.71 6.42
N ASP A 325 -11.75 54.65 5.15
CA ASP A 325 -11.82 53.41 4.37
C ASP A 325 -10.44 52.74 4.25
N MET A 326 -9.35 53.50 4.07
CA MET A 326 -8.01 52.90 4.03
C MET A 326 -7.60 52.27 5.38
N TYR A 327 -7.97 52.89 6.51
CA TYR A 327 -7.74 52.28 7.82
C TYR A 327 -8.60 51.04 8.02
N GLN A 328 -9.88 51.11 7.66
CA GLN A 328 -10.82 50.00 7.75
C GLN A 328 -10.32 48.79 6.95
N ASN A 329 -9.85 48.98 5.72
CA ASN A 329 -9.29 47.90 4.90
C ASN A 329 -8.09 47.18 5.57
N ILE A 330 -7.27 47.89 6.35
CA ILE A 330 -6.15 47.28 7.09
C ILE A 330 -6.68 46.49 8.28
N VAL A 331 -7.68 47.02 8.99
CA VAL A 331 -8.35 46.34 10.11
C VAL A 331 -9.07 45.09 9.64
N ASP A 332 -9.78 45.14 8.51
CA ASP A 332 -10.47 43.99 7.91
C ASP A 332 -9.49 42.86 7.58
N TYR A 333 -8.33 43.19 7.01
CA TYR A 333 -7.28 42.21 6.74
C TYR A 333 -6.74 41.54 8.03
N ILE A 334 -6.62 42.30 9.12
CA ILE A 334 -6.22 41.76 10.42
C ILE A 334 -7.29 40.81 10.97
N ILE A 335 -8.56 41.19 10.88
CA ILE A 335 -9.70 40.37 11.31
C ILE A 335 -9.78 39.08 10.49
N GLU A 336 -9.65 39.17 9.16
CA GLU A 336 -9.66 37.99 8.29
C GLU A 336 -8.53 37.01 8.65
N THR A 337 -7.32 37.55 8.87
CA THR A 337 -6.16 36.75 9.28
C THR A 337 -6.37 36.13 10.67
N MET A 338 -7.01 36.84 11.60
CA MET A 338 -7.37 36.32 12.91
C MET A 338 -8.32 35.11 12.78
N TRP A 339 -9.36 35.21 11.96
CA TRP A 339 -10.28 34.09 11.73
C TRP A 339 -9.59 32.87 11.11
N GLN A 340 -8.66 33.10 10.18
CA GLN A 340 -7.83 32.04 9.60
C GLN A 340 -6.94 31.37 10.65
N VAL A 341 -6.36 32.12 11.58
CA VAL A 341 -5.55 31.56 12.68
C VAL A 341 -6.42 30.82 13.69
N ARG A 342 -7.61 31.33 14.01
CA ARG A 342 -8.56 30.67 14.92
C ARG A 342 -9.03 29.31 14.40
N SER A 343 -9.26 29.17 13.09
CA SER A 343 -9.73 27.91 12.50
C SER A 343 -8.73 26.75 12.64
N VAL A 344 -7.44 27.06 12.74
CA VAL A 344 -6.36 26.07 12.92
C VAL A 344 -5.92 25.91 14.37
N ALA A 345 -6.50 26.66 15.31
CA ALA A 345 -6.08 26.69 16.71
C ALA A 345 -6.22 25.33 17.40
N SER A 346 -7.32 24.60 17.14
CA SER A 346 -7.57 23.30 17.78
C SER A 346 -6.54 22.22 17.42
N GLU A 347 -5.92 22.33 16.25
CA GLU A 347 -4.94 21.35 15.75
C GLU A 347 -3.49 21.77 16.00
N GLN A 348 -3.20 23.08 15.96
CA GLN A 348 -1.84 23.60 15.99
C GLN A 348 -1.42 24.18 17.34
N TYR A 349 -2.35 24.62 18.18
CA TYR A 349 -2.02 25.21 19.47
C TYR A 349 -1.56 24.14 20.47
N LEU A 350 -0.37 24.33 21.02
CA LEU A 350 0.19 23.50 22.08
C LEU A 350 0.58 24.40 23.26
N GLU A 351 -0.16 24.28 24.36
CA GLU A 351 0.05 25.09 25.57
C GLU A 351 1.50 25.02 26.08
N THR A 352 2.13 23.85 26.01
CA THR A 352 3.51 23.60 26.46
C THR A 352 4.59 24.29 25.63
N MET A 353 4.28 24.66 24.38
CA MET A 353 5.22 25.30 23.44
C MET A 353 4.89 26.77 23.19
N SER A 354 3.76 27.26 23.71
CA SER A 354 3.30 28.63 23.47
C SER A 354 4.05 29.64 24.32
N GLN A 355 4.45 30.74 23.70
CA GLN A 355 5.01 31.94 24.34
C GLN A 355 4.11 33.16 24.10
N LEU A 356 2.88 32.93 23.63
CA LEU A 356 1.89 33.99 23.43
C LEU A 356 1.56 34.64 24.77
N ASN A 357 1.29 35.94 24.74
CA ASN A 357 0.76 36.62 25.90
C ASN A 357 -0.67 36.15 26.21
N GLN A 358 -1.09 36.31 27.46
CA GLN A 358 -2.40 35.83 27.91
C GLN A 358 -3.56 36.45 27.11
N THR A 359 -3.43 37.71 26.68
CA THR A 359 -4.47 38.40 25.92
C THR A 359 -4.64 37.82 24.51
N GLN A 360 -3.55 37.47 23.81
CA GLN A 360 -3.62 36.78 22.51
C GLN A 360 -4.07 35.34 22.65
N ILE A 361 -3.73 34.65 23.74
CA ILE A 361 -4.28 33.32 24.03
C ILE A 361 -5.80 33.39 24.16
N ILE A 362 -6.31 34.31 25.00
CA ILE A 362 -7.76 34.53 25.15
C ILE A 362 -8.41 34.85 23.80
N TRP A 363 -7.76 35.71 23.03
CA TRP A 363 -8.25 36.18 21.74
C TRP A 363 -8.29 35.09 20.66
N LEU A 364 -7.27 34.23 20.53
CA LEU A 364 -7.11 33.30 19.40
C LEU A 364 -7.52 31.86 19.70
N CYS A 365 -7.48 31.41 20.95
CA CYS A 365 -7.71 30.00 21.30
C CYS A 365 -9.21 29.70 21.51
N ALA A 366 -9.62 28.47 21.15
CA ALA A 366 -11.01 28.03 21.31
C ALA A 366 -11.38 27.71 22.77
N HIS A 367 -10.44 27.22 23.57
CA HIS A 367 -10.70 26.84 24.97
C HIS A 367 -10.93 28.04 25.90
N THR A 368 -10.59 29.26 25.47
CA THR A 368 -10.84 30.52 26.19
C THR A 368 -12.07 31.27 25.68
N ALA A 369 -12.90 30.66 24.82
CA ALA A 369 -14.06 31.32 24.22
C ALA A 369 -15.00 31.92 25.28
N GLU A 370 -15.24 31.22 26.39
CA GLU A 370 -16.10 31.73 27.47
C GLU A 370 -15.55 33.02 28.12
N ILE A 371 -14.23 33.10 28.33
CA ILE A 371 -13.57 34.31 28.87
C ILE A 371 -13.63 35.44 27.83
N ARG A 372 -13.49 35.10 26.54
CA ARG A 372 -13.53 36.05 25.43
C ARG A 372 -14.89 36.76 25.31
N ASP A 373 -15.98 36.02 25.56
CA ASP A 373 -17.34 36.54 25.47
C ASP A 373 -17.79 37.28 26.74
N THR A 374 -17.19 37.00 27.89
CA THR A 374 -17.62 37.53 29.20
C THR A 374 -16.79 38.69 29.74
N THR A 375 -15.56 38.86 29.27
CA THR A 375 -14.62 39.87 29.76
C THR A 375 -14.07 40.74 28.62
N ASP A 376 -13.73 41.99 28.95
CA ASP A 376 -13.23 42.98 27.97
C ASP A 376 -11.78 43.39 28.22
N ASP A 377 -11.20 42.98 29.36
CA ASP A 377 -9.85 43.40 29.78
C ASP A 377 -8.75 43.01 28.78
N TRP A 378 -8.96 41.91 28.05
CA TRP A 378 -8.03 41.47 26.99
C TRP A 378 -8.20 42.28 25.69
N LEU A 379 -9.39 42.83 25.44
CA LEU A 379 -9.78 43.46 24.19
C LEU A 379 -9.04 44.78 24.00
N ASP A 380 -8.95 45.61 25.05
CA ASP A 380 -8.23 46.90 25.02
C ASP A 380 -6.76 46.73 24.62
N ALA A 381 -6.11 45.67 25.11
CA ALA A 381 -4.73 45.35 24.75
C ALA A 381 -4.59 45.00 23.27
N ILE A 382 -5.53 44.21 22.72
CA ILE A 382 -5.56 43.85 21.30
C ILE A 382 -5.85 45.07 20.42
N LEU A 383 -6.84 45.90 20.78
CA LEU A 383 -7.17 47.13 20.05
C LEU A 383 -5.97 48.10 20.00
N SER A 384 -5.23 48.22 21.11
CA SER A 384 -3.97 48.97 21.16
C SER A 384 -2.91 48.38 20.23
N SER A 385 -2.73 47.06 20.22
CA SER A 385 -1.79 46.38 19.31
C SER A 385 -2.16 46.55 17.84
N ILE A 386 -3.44 46.46 17.48
CA ILE A 386 -3.93 46.73 16.11
C ILE A 386 -3.66 48.18 15.73
N THR A 387 -3.97 49.12 16.61
CA THR A 387 -3.71 50.55 16.37
C THR A 387 -2.22 50.81 16.15
N GLN A 388 -1.35 50.19 16.95
CA GLN A 388 0.10 50.28 16.76
C GLN A 388 0.56 49.67 15.43
N PHE A 389 -0.04 48.55 15.02
CA PHE A 389 0.22 47.95 13.72
C PHE A 389 -0.15 48.91 12.59
N VAL A 390 -1.38 49.47 12.59
CA VAL A 390 -1.82 50.41 11.53
C VAL A 390 -0.90 51.63 11.48
N PHE A 391 -0.57 52.21 12.64
CA PHE A 391 0.27 53.39 12.75
C PHE A 391 1.72 53.15 12.25
N HIS A 392 2.38 52.10 12.75
CA HIS A 392 3.76 51.79 12.37
C HIS A 392 3.88 51.15 10.99
N GLY A 393 2.84 50.50 10.50
CA GLY A 393 2.82 49.89 9.18
C GLY A 393 3.01 50.91 8.06
N TYR A 394 2.42 52.09 8.23
CA TYR A 394 2.61 53.20 7.29
C TYR A 394 4.08 53.60 7.15
N GLU A 395 4.78 53.80 8.27
CA GLU A 395 6.21 54.13 8.28
C GLU A 395 7.07 52.97 7.76
N LYS A 396 6.77 51.74 8.16
CA LYS A 396 7.53 50.54 7.75
C LYS A 396 7.45 50.29 6.24
N VAL A 397 6.29 50.50 5.62
CA VAL A 397 6.10 50.25 4.17
C VAL A 397 6.69 51.37 3.31
N LEU A 398 6.55 52.63 3.73
CA LEU A 398 7.00 53.79 2.95
C LEU A 398 8.45 54.20 3.21
N GLY A 399 9.00 53.81 4.36
CA GLY A 399 10.36 54.13 4.77
C GLY A 399 10.62 55.64 4.75
N LYS A 400 11.66 56.06 4.02
CA LYS A 400 12.08 57.47 3.94
C LYS A 400 11.06 58.43 3.30
N LYS A 401 10.04 57.90 2.60
CA LYS A 401 8.99 58.71 1.98
C LYS A 401 7.82 59.00 2.92
N ALA A 402 7.76 58.35 4.08
CA ALA A 402 6.66 58.51 5.02
C ALA A 402 6.61 59.95 5.57
N VAL A 403 5.42 60.53 5.60
CA VAL A 403 5.14 61.73 6.38
C VAL A 403 5.04 61.33 7.85
N LYS A 404 5.63 62.09 8.77
CA LYS A 404 5.49 61.80 10.21
C LYS A 404 4.04 62.02 10.63
N LEU A 405 3.39 60.95 11.09
CA LEU A 405 2.05 61.01 11.66
C LEU A 405 2.14 61.43 13.14
N GLY A 406 1.21 62.26 13.59
CA GLY A 406 1.15 62.73 14.96
C GLY A 406 0.19 61.90 15.83
N ASP A 407 0.06 62.33 17.09
CA ASP A 407 -0.85 61.70 18.05
C ASP A 407 -2.33 61.84 17.66
N ALA A 408 -2.68 62.88 16.90
CA ALA A 408 -4.04 63.10 16.42
C ALA A 408 -4.46 61.99 15.44
N GLU A 409 -3.58 61.64 14.48
CA GLU A 409 -3.82 60.55 13.54
C GLU A 409 -3.90 59.20 14.27
N LYS A 410 -3.01 58.97 15.23
CA LYS A 410 -3.02 57.73 16.03
C LYS A 410 -4.33 57.56 16.81
N LYS A 411 -4.83 58.63 17.43
CA LYS A 411 -6.14 58.62 18.13
C LYS A 411 -7.30 58.36 17.18
N HIS A 412 -7.23 58.88 15.96
CA HIS A 412 -8.26 58.67 14.94
C HIS A 412 -8.26 57.22 14.44
N MET A 413 -7.09 56.63 14.18
CA MET A 413 -6.95 55.20 13.88
C MET A 413 -7.52 54.34 15.01
N ALA A 414 -7.21 54.67 16.27
CA ALA A 414 -7.74 53.95 17.44
C ALA A 414 -9.27 53.95 17.46
N LYS A 415 -9.91 55.07 17.09
CA LYS A 415 -11.37 55.17 17.02
C LYS A 415 -11.98 54.22 15.98
N ILE A 416 -11.33 54.05 14.84
CA ILE A 416 -11.79 53.13 13.79
C ILE A 416 -11.58 51.68 14.21
N VAL A 417 -10.45 51.38 14.86
CA VAL A 417 -10.20 50.05 15.43
C VAL A 417 -11.26 49.70 16.49
N GLU A 418 -11.60 50.63 17.39
CA GLU A 418 -12.65 50.48 18.40
C GLU A 418 -14.04 50.20 17.79
N GLN A 419 -14.37 50.81 16.64
CA GLN A 419 -15.64 50.54 15.94
C GLN A 419 -15.79 49.07 15.52
N ASN A 420 -14.68 48.36 15.36
CA ASN A 420 -14.64 46.96 14.92
C ASN A 420 -14.49 45.95 16.06
N LYS A 421 -14.60 46.39 17.32
CA LYS A 421 -14.34 45.54 18.49
C LYS A 421 -15.20 44.29 18.59
N GLU A 422 -16.46 44.35 18.15
CA GLU A 422 -17.36 43.21 18.14
C GLU A 422 -16.91 42.12 17.16
N MET A 423 -16.24 42.51 16.05
CA MET A 423 -15.69 41.56 15.07
C MET A 423 -14.38 40.91 15.54
N LEU A 424 -13.78 41.44 16.61
CA LEU A 424 -12.55 40.93 17.22
C LEU A 424 -12.83 39.97 18.37
N ARG A 425 -14.06 39.91 18.89
CA ARG A 425 -14.52 38.83 19.75
C ARG A 425 -14.64 37.55 18.94
#